data_AF-A0A429IYA1-F1
#
_entry.id   AF-A0A429IYA1-F1
#
_cell.length_a   1.000
_cell.length_b   1.000
_cell.length_c   1.000
_cell.angle_alpha   90.00
_cell.angle_beta   90.00
_cell.angle_gamma   90.00
#
_symmetry.space_group_name_H-M   'P 1'
#
loop_
_entity.id
_entity.type
_entity.pdbx_description
1 polymer ?
#
loop_
_entity_poly.entity_id
_entity_poly.type
_entity_poly.pdbx_seq_one_letter_code
_entity_poly.pdbx_strand_id
1 'polypeptide(L)'
;MNAASDIRSQATTLARDLGGTWQPDDADRNLALTLVLARDDNGGRLTARIITHILLNASWGLKPIGAMYQLMACTAEFLDDPGQRESDTGREALDEVNRLLDRVAALPPDGI
;
A
#
# COMPACT_ATOMS: atom_id res chain seq x y z
N MET A 1 -17.38 0.44 -11.92
CA MET A 1 -16.04 -0.05 -11.56
C MET A 1 -16.08 -0.53 -10.12
N ASN A 2 -15.44 -1.65 -9.81
CA ASN A 2 -15.39 -2.20 -8.45
C ASN A 2 -14.04 -1.80 -7.85
N ALA A 3 -14.07 -0.96 -6.81
CA ALA A 3 -12.87 -0.45 -6.14
C ALA A 3 -11.92 -1.57 -5.68
N ALA A 4 -12.46 -2.69 -5.19
CA ALA A 4 -11.67 -3.85 -4.81
C ALA A 4 -10.89 -4.44 -6.00
N SER A 5 -11.56 -4.58 -7.15
CA SER A 5 -10.91 -5.09 -8.38
C SER A 5 -9.81 -4.16 -8.87
N ASP A 6 -10.02 -2.85 -8.78
CA ASP A 6 -9.05 -1.85 -9.21
C ASP A 6 -7.82 -1.85 -8.30
N ILE A 7 -8.02 -1.89 -6.98
CA ILE A 7 -6.95 -2.03 -5.97
C ILE A 7 -6.15 -3.32 -6.21
N ARG A 8 -6.84 -4.46 -6.37
CA ARG A 8 -6.19 -5.75 -6.63
C ARG A 8 -5.34 -5.70 -7.90
N SER A 9 -5.89 -5.15 -8.97
CA SER A 9 -5.21 -5.03 -10.27
C SER A 9 -3.96 -4.15 -10.18
N GLN A 10 -4.06 -3.01 -9.51
CA GLN A 10 -2.96 -2.08 -9.33
C GLN A 10 -1.86 -2.67 -8.43
N ALA A 11 -2.22 -3.28 -7.29
CA ALA A 11 -1.28 -3.95 -6.40
C ALA A 11 -0.53 -5.08 -7.12
N THR A 12 -1.24 -5.91 -7.88
CA THR A 12 -0.66 -6.99 -8.70
C THR A 12 0.29 -6.45 -9.76
N THR A 13 -0.10 -5.35 -10.42
CA THR A 13 0.74 -4.70 -11.45
C THR A 13 2.04 -4.19 -10.85
N LEU A 14 1.98 -3.45 -9.74
CA LEU A 14 3.19 -2.98 -9.04
C LEU A 14 4.05 -4.15 -8.57
N ALA A 15 3.44 -5.19 -8.00
CA ALA A 15 4.17 -6.37 -7.53
C ALA A 15 4.85 -7.14 -8.66
N ARG A 16 4.26 -7.18 -9.87
CA ARG A 16 4.86 -7.79 -11.06
C ARG A 16 5.99 -6.95 -11.62
N ASP A 17 5.79 -5.63 -11.63
CA ASP A 17 6.71 -4.68 -12.26
C ASP A 17 7.88 -4.31 -11.33
N LEU A 18 7.83 -4.75 -10.06
CA LEU A 18 8.85 -4.54 -9.04
C LEU A 18 10.22 -5.08 -9.46
N GLY A 19 11.22 -4.19 -9.50
CA GLY A 19 12.57 -4.52 -9.94
C GLY A 19 12.75 -4.53 -11.46
N GLY A 20 11.68 -4.26 -12.21
CA GLY A 20 11.66 -4.09 -13.66
C GLY A 20 11.26 -2.67 -14.03
N THR A 21 10.07 -2.52 -14.61
CA THR A 21 9.50 -1.25 -15.07
C THR A 21 9.11 -0.31 -13.92
N TRP A 22 8.99 -0.82 -12.70
CA TRP A 22 8.82 -0.01 -11.50
C TRP A 22 9.92 -0.33 -10.48
N GLN A 23 10.64 0.72 -10.08
CA GLN A 23 11.61 0.69 -8.99
C GLN A 23 11.13 1.63 -7.88
N PRO A 24 10.72 1.09 -6.72
CA PRO A 24 10.30 1.89 -5.59
C PRO A 24 11.48 2.74 -5.13
N ASP A 25 11.26 4.04 -4.96
CA ASP A 25 12.25 4.93 -4.38
C ASP A 25 12.24 4.87 -2.85
N ASP A 26 13.08 5.66 -2.19
CA ASP A 26 13.14 5.68 -0.72
C ASP A 26 11.82 6.14 -0.07
N ALA A 27 10.99 6.95 -0.74
CA ALA A 27 9.70 7.34 -0.20
C ALA A 27 8.71 6.17 -0.24
N ASP A 28 8.68 5.42 -1.35
CA ASP A 28 7.87 4.21 -1.47
C ASP A 28 8.29 3.14 -0.46
N ARG A 29 9.60 2.94 -0.26
CA ARG A 29 10.14 1.99 0.73
C ARG A 29 9.80 2.40 2.16
N ASN A 30 9.99 3.68 2.50
CA ASN A 30 9.64 4.20 3.82
C ASN A 30 8.13 4.13 4.08
N LEU A 31 7.30 4.35 3.04
CA LEU A 31 5.86 4.14 3.12
C LEU A 31 5.53 2.69 3.43
N ALA A 32 6.10 1.76 2.66
CA ALA A 32 5.89 0.33 2.86
C ALA A 32 6.28 -0.09 4.27
N LEU A 33 7.47 0.29 4.72
CA LEU A 33 7.98 -0.05 6.04
C LEU A 33 7.12 0.53 7.16
N THR A 34 6.75 1.81 7.07
CA THR A 34 5.90 2.46 8.07
C THR A 34 4.54 1.77 8.17
N LEU A 35 3.95 1.38 7.03
CA LEU A 35 2.67 0.68 6.99
C LEU A 35 2.77 -0.75 7.53
N VAL A 36 3.84 -1.48 7.22
CA VAL A 36 4.09 -2.83 7.75
C VAL A 36 4.23 -2.78 9.28
N LEU A 37 5.02 -1.85 9.81
CA LEU A 37 5.18 -1.67 11.26
C LEU A 37 3.84 -1.30 11.92
N ALA A 38 3.10 -0.34 11.35
CA ALA A 38 1.81 0.05 11.91
C ALA A 38 0.75 -1.05 11.83
N ARG A 39 0.79 -1.90 10.80
CA ARG A 39 -0.05 -3.09 10.67
C ARG A 39 0.27 -4.08 11.79
N ASP A 40 1.54 -4.34 12.03
CA ASP A 40 2.01 -5.31 13.04
C ASP A 40 1.67 -4.82 14.46
N ASP A 41 1.88 -3.53 14.74
CA ASP A 41 1.47 -2.87 15.99
C ASP A 41 -0.05 -2.90 16.21
N ASN A 42 -0.84 -2.98 15.13
CA ASN A 42 -2.30 -3.05 15.16
C ASN A 42 -2.84 -4.48 14.98
N GLY A 43 -2.06 -5.50 15.39
CA GLY A 43 -2.52 -6.90 15.39
C GLY A 43 -2.68 -7.50 13.99
N GLY A 44 -1.84 -7.09 13.05
CA GLY A 44 -1.83 -7.60 11.67
C GLY A 44 -2.86 -6.95 10.74
N ARG A 45 -3.42 -5.79 11.11
CA ARG A 45 -4.51 -5.15 10.35
C ARG A 45 -4.23 -3.69 10.04
N LEU A 46 -4.30 -3.33 8.76
CA LEU A 46 -4.39 -1.94 8.33
C LEU A 46 -5.83 -1.43 8.43
N THR A 47 -5.97 -0.14 8.77
CA THR A 47 -7.26 0.56 8.77
C THR A 47 -7.15 1.82 7.94
N ALA A 48 -8.26 2.32 7.41
CA ALA A 48 -8.32 3.60 6.71
C ALA A 48 -7.67 4.72 7.55
N ARG A 49 -7.97 4.77 8.86
CA ARG A 49 -7.38 5.72 9.80
C ARG A 49 -5.85 5.64 9.84
N ILE A 50 -5.28 4.44 9.92
CA ILE A 50 -3.82 4.23 9.95
C ILE A 50 -3.20 4.69 8.64
N ILE A 51 -3.74 4.25 7.50
CA ILE A 51 -3.20 4.59 6.18
C ILE A 51 -3.26 6.10 5.98
N THR A 52 -4.42 6.72 6.17
CA THR A 52 -4.60 8.17 6.03
C THR A 52 -3.69 8.96 6.97
N HIS A 53 -3.54 8.52 8.23
CA HIS A 53 -2.63 9.18 9.17
C HIS A 53 -1.18 9.15 8.67
N ILE A 54 -0.70 8.01 8.19
CA ILE A 54 0.66 7.89 7.65
C ILE A 54 0.83 8.74 6.40
N LEU A 55 -0.12 8.71 5.46
CA LEU A 55 -0.04 9.51 4.23
C LEU A 55 -0.04 11.02 4.49
N LEU A 56 -0.75 11.49 5.52
CA LEU A 56 -0.78 12.91 5.90
C LEU A 56 0.46 13.36 6.67
N ASN A 57 1.12 12.45 7.40
CA ASN A 57 2.29 12.77 8.22
C ASN A 57 3.63 12.38 7.57
N ALA A 58 3.59 11.75 6.39
CA ALA A 58 4.75 11.42 5.61
C ALA A 58 5.46 12.70 5.12
N SER A 59 6.59 13.04 5.75
CA SER A 59 7.44 14.16 5.36
C SER A 59 8.51 13.75 4.32
N TRP A 60 8.11 13.03 3.25
CA TRP A 60 9.06 12.44 2.27
C TRP A 60 9.34 13.33 1.05
N GLY A 61 9.19 14.66 1.22
CA GLY A 61 9.48 15.67 0.19
C GLY A 61 8.34 15.90 -0.79
N LEU A 62 8.42 17.00 -1.56
CA LEU A 62 7.46 17.43 -2.60
C LEU A 62 7.54 16.55 -3.86
N LYS A 63 7.67 15.22 -3.72
CA LYS A 63 7.67 14.33 -4.87
C LYS A 63 6.23 14.20 -5.42
N PRO A 64 6.08 13.99 -6.74
CA PRO A 64 4.79 13.66 -7.32
C PRO A 64 4.18 12.47 -6.60
N ILE A 65 2.86 12.48 -6.41
CA ILE A 65 2.08 11.36 -5.88
C ILE A 65 2.35 10.13 -6.77
N GLY A 66 3.22 9.23 -6.29
CA GLY A 66 3.61 8.02 -6.99
C GLY A 66 2.52 6.95 -6.98
N ALA A 67 2.68 5.91 -7.80
CA ALA A 67 1.69 4.84 -7.94
C ALA A 67 1.37 4.13 -6.61
N MET A 68 2.36 4.02 -5.71
CA MET A 68 2.18 3.42 -4.38
C MET A 68 1.36 4.32 -3.45
N TYR A 69 1.60 5.63 -3.45
CA TYR A 69 0.77 6.59 -2.72
C TYR A 69 -0.69 6.52 -3.20
N GLN A 70 -0.92 6.52 -4.51
CA GLN A 70 -2.28 6.45 -5.08
C GLN A 70 -2.98 5.16 -4.65
N LEU A 71 -2.28 4.03 -4.73
CA LEU A 71 -2.82 2.74 -4.27
C LEU A 71 -3.20 2.80 -2.78
N MET A 72 -2.36 3.37 -1.93
CA MET A 72 -2.65 3.50 -0.49
C MET A 72 -3.83 4.45 -0.23
N ALA A 73 -3.93 5.57 -0.94
CA ALA A 73 -5.06 6.48 -0.81
C ALA A 73 -6.37 5.79 -1.20
N CYS A 74 -6.41 5.10 -2.35
CA CYS A 74 -7.58 4.31 -2.77
C CYS A 74 -7.91 3.20 -1.76
N THR A 75 -6.88 2.54 -1.20
CA THR A 75 -7.06 1.49 -0.19
C THR A 75 -7.67 2.05 1.09
N ALA A 76 -7.27 3.26 1.51
CA ALA A 76 -7.85 3.92 2.67
C ALA A 76 -9.33 4.24 2.46
N GLU A 77 -9.69 4.84 1.32
CA GLU A 77 -11.10 5.10 0.96
C GLU A 77 -11.93 3.82 0.91
N PHE A 78 -11.37 2.75 0.33
CA PHE A 78 -11.99 1.44 0.27
C PHE A 78 -12.22 0.82 1.66
N LEU A 79 -11.27 0.98 2.59
CA LEU A 79 -11.38 0.42 3.94
C LEU A 79 -12.45 1.10 4.82
N ASP A 80 -12.85 2.32 4.47
CA ASP A 80 -13.95 3.05 5.12
C ASP A 80 -15.34 2.53 4.72
N ASP A 81 -15.45 1.68 3.68
CA ASP A 81 -16.68 0.99 3.30
C ASP A 81 -16.72 -0.45 3.88
N PRO A 82 -17.55 -0.71 4.92
CA PRO A 82 -17.62 -2.04 5.54
C PRO A 82 -18.12 -3.13 4.60
N GLY A 83 -19.02 -2.82 3.67
CA GLY A 83 -19.58 -3.80 2.75
C GLY A 83 -18.55 -4.29 1.73
N GLN A 84 -17.70 -3.37 1.27
CA GLN A 84 -16.61 -3.69 0.34
C GLN A 84 -15.49 -4.45 1.04
N ARG A 85 -15.01 -4.00 2.20
CA ARG A 85 -13.87 -4.64 2.90
C ARG A 85 -14.18 -6.06 3.40
N GLU A 86 -15.44 -6.36 3.71
CA GLU A 86 -15.85 -7.66 4.24
C GLU A 86 -16.22 -8.68 3.16
N SER A 87 -16.34 -8.22 1.91
CA SER A 87 -16.55 -9.07 0.74
C SER A 87 -15.30 -9.89 0.39
N ASP A 88 -15.49 -11.02 -0.31
CA ASP A 88 -14.38 -11.88 -0.74
C ASP A 88 -13.41 -11.14 -1.67
N THR A 89 -13.95 -10.38 -2.64
CA THR A 89 -13.15 -9.53 -3.53
C THR A 89 -12.35 -8.48 -2.74
N GLY A 90 -12.95 -7.94 -1.67
CA GLY A 90 -12.29 -6.99 -0.79
C GLY A 90 -11.13 -7.59 -0.01
N ARG A 91 -11.30 -8.80 0.52
CA ARG A 91 -10.23 -9.54 1.19
C ARG A 91 -9.09 -9.86 0.25
N GLU A 92 -9.38 -10.33 -0.96
CA GLU A 92 -8.37 -10.57 -1.99
C GLU A 92 -7.58 -9.30 -2.33
N ALA A 93 -8.26 -8.17 -2.47
CA ALA A 93 -7.61 -6.89 -2.75
C ALA A 93 -6.63 -6.48 -1.64
N LEU A 94 -7.06 -6.63 -0.37
CA LEU A 94 -6.21 -6.34 0.78
C LEU A 94 -5.04 -7.31 0.92
N ASP A 95 -5.23 -8.59 0.56
CA ASP A 95 -4.14 -9.57 0.55
C ASP A 95 -3.06 -9.21 -0.47
N GLU A 96 -3.44 -8.77 -1.68
CA GLU A 96 -2.47 -8.30 -2.68
C GLU A 96 -1.75 -7.02 -2.23
N VAL A 97 -2.47 -6.08 -1.59
CA VAL A 97 -1.85 -4.88 -1.00
C VAL A 97 -0.84 -5.26 0.08
N ASN A 98 -1.20 -6.15 1.01
CA ASN A 98 -0.29 -6.60 2.07
C ASN A 98 0.94 -7.29 1.49
N ARG A 99 0.77 -8.17 0.49
CA ARG A 99 1.90 -8.83 -0.19
C ARG A 99 2.81 -7.82 -0.89
N LEU A 100 2.25 -6.78 -1.53
CA LEU A 100 3.05 -5.72 -2.12
C LEU A 100 3.86 -4.96 -1.05
N LEU A 101 3.22 -4.56 0.05
CA LEU A 101 3.87 -3.85 1.15
C LEU A 101 5.04 -4.65 1.72
N ASP A 102 4.83 -5.95 1.98
CA ASP A 102 5.87 -6.83 2.51
C ASP A 102 7.06 -6.95 1.53
N ARG A 103 6.78 -7.08 0.23
CA ARG A 103 7.84 -7.16 -0.80
C ARG A 103 8.64 -5.87 -0.93
N VAL A 104 7.98 -4.71 -0.87
CA VAL A 104 8.65 -3.41 -0.99
C VAL A 104 9.45 -3.09 0.28
N ALA A 105 8.90 -3.39 1.47
CA ALA A 105 9.59 -3.19 2.74
C ALA A 105 10.82 -4.10 2.90
N ALA A 106 10.83 -5.26 2.24
CA ALA A 106 11.97 -6.18 2.23
C ALA A 106 13.09 -5.81 1.23
N LEU A 107 12.91 -4.76 0.42
CA LEU A 107 13.96 -4.33 -0.50
C LEU A 107 15.15 -3.78 0.29
N PRO A 108 16.39 -4.05 -0.16
CA PRO A 108 17.55 -3.40 0.43
C PRO A 108 17.45 -1.88 0.22
N PRO A 109 17.94 -1.06 1.17
CA PRO A 109 18.13 0.36 0.91
C PRO A 109 19.04 0.54 -0.31
N ASP A 110 18.77 1.53 -1.17
CA ASP A 110 19.65 1.82 -2.31
C ASP A 110 21.05 2.17 -1.79
N GLY A 111 22.02 1.31 -2.12
CA GLY A 111 23.45 1.62 -2.10
C GLY A 111 24.11 1.69 -0.72
N ILE A 112 24.89 0.63 -0.41
CA ILE A 112 26.30 0.79 -0.02
C ILE A 112 27.13 0.30 -1.20
#